data_AF-A0AAQ4RQZ1-F1
#
_entry.id   AF-A0AAQ4RQZ1-F1
#
_cell.length_a   1.000
_cell.length_b   1.000
_cell.length_c   1.000
_cell.angle_alpha   90.00
_cell.angle_beta   90.00
_cell.angle_gamma   90.00
#
_symmetry.space_group_name_H-M   'P 1'
#
loop_
_entity.id
_entity.type
_entity.pdbx_description
1 polymer ?
#
loop_
_entity_poly.entity_id
_entity_poly.type
_entity_poly.pdbx_seq_one_letter_code
_entity_poly.pdbx_strand_id
1 'polypeptide(L)'
;EVSSLGLPPLWTESSGSPEVNVMTVLNCMYDLIHLHHKGLRTLENMEVEQLKSISNVDYLKLTSTQLKEQLELSKRENTGLLERERQLHLKVKSLQNCLKNEKDEVQKLQNIIASRASQYNHEMKRKEREFDKLKERLNQLLVDKKEKKPAIDVLNNIGRADGKRSLWKTQKTEAKHEEEMYKTLLSDYDSRQREMLLENAELKKLLQQMEKEMLSILSSKKSTELVMSDLFDSSKESVELYCVHSREKLTNRIRLQWRRIKSHVERLDSQGSPDAMGANKTDDAASQETHVEEMNRLKLEIQQCKDFIQTQQQLLQQQLRPPCDEEATSLLSDCYMLQEKECFREEEKSLEEQRKFLERERGNFTEAAIRLSHEVID
;
A
#
# COMPACT_ATOMS: atom_id res chain seq x y z
N GLU A 1 20.39 -20.84 -88.52
CA GLU A 1 19.24 -20.41 -87.69
C GLU A 1 18.22 -21.53 -87.48
N VAL A 2 17.76 -22.22 -88.53
CA VAL A 2 16.81 -23.35 -88.37
C VAL A 2 17.43 -24.54 -87.59
N SER A 3 18.72 -24.84 -87.84
CA SER A 3 19.45 -25.90 -87.13
C SER A 3 19.72 -25.61 -85.65
N SER A 4 19.77 -24.34 -85.22
CA SER A 4 19.89 -23.98 -83.79
C SER A 4 18.59 -24.20 -83.01
N LEU A 5 17.47 -24.41 -83.70
CA LEU A 5 16.19 -24.81 -83.12
C LEU A 5 15.99 -26.34 -83.16
N GLY A 6 17.01 -27.09 -83.56
CA GLY A 6 16.97 -28.55 -83.69
C GLY A 6 16.28 -29.07 -84.96
N LEU A 7 16.00 -28.20 -85.93
CA LEU A 7 15.33 -28.55 -87.19
C LEU A 7 16.33 -28.83 -88.33
N PRO A 8 16.01 -29.73 -89.28
CA PRO A 8 16.90 -30.09 -90.38
C PRO A 8 17.19 -28.90 -91.32
N PRO A 9 18.40 -28.79 -91.88
CA PRO A 9 18.77 -27.68 -92.77
C PRO A 9 17.98 -27.73 -94.09
N LEU A 10 17.57 -26.56 -94.57
CA LEU A 10 16.74 -26.37 -95.76
C LEU A 10 17.49 -26.52 -97.10
N TRP A 11 18.81 -26.69 -97.04
CA TRP A 11 19.70 -26.76 -98.20
C TRP A 11 20.59 -28.00 -98.10
N THR A 12 20.66 -28.75 -99.19
CA THR A 12 21.69 -29.77 -99.40
C THR A 12 22.62 -29.24 -100.48
N GLU A 13 23.91 -29.00 -100.18
CA GLU A 13 24.90 -28.68 -101.22
C GLU A 13 25.08 -29.93 -102.10
N SER A 14 24.32 -30.01 -103.18
CA SER A 14 24.58 -30.90 -104.30
C SER A 14 24.91 -30.06 -105.52
N SER A 15 25.99 -30.44 -106.21
CA SER A 15 26.55 -29.74 -107.35
C SER A 15 25.51 -29.57 -108.47
N GLY A 16 25.09 -28.32 -108.73
CA GLY A 16 24.29 -27.94 -109.89
C GLY A 16 22.84 -27.55 -109.55
N SER A 17 22.62 -26.24 -109.45
CA SER A 17 21.34 -25.54 -109.21
C SER A 17 20.69 -25.78 -107.82
N PRO A 18 20.45 -24.71 -107.04
CA PRO A 18 19.85 -24.83 -105.71
C PRO A 18 18.33 -25.01 -105.84
N GLU A 19 17.87 -26.25 -106.01
CA GLU A 19 16.44 -26.54 -106.06
C GLU A 19 15.90 -26.71 -104.63
N VAL A 20 15.19 -25.70 -104.14
CA VAL A 20 14.54 -25.73 -102.83
C VAL A 20 13.40 -26.74 -102.87
N ASN A 21 13.53 -27.83 -102.11
CA ASN A 21 12.47 -28.82 -102.00
C ASN A 21 11.30 -28.24 -101.19
N VAL A 22 10.21 -27.90 -101.88
CA VAL A 22 9.01 -27.31 -101.26
C VAL A 22 8.48 -28.15 -100.11
N MET A 23 8.60 -29.49 -100.18
CA MET A 23 8.17 -30.40 -99.12
C MET A 23 9.01 -30.28 -97.85
N THR A 24 10.34 -30.10 -97.98
CA THR A 24 11.22 -29.93 -96.81
C THR A 24 11.00 -28.57 -96.15
N VAL A 25 10.73 -27.53 -96.94
CA VAL A 25 10.32 -26.21 -96.43
C VAL A 25 8.99 -26.30 -95.68
N LEU A 26 7.97 -26.94 -96.27
CA LEU A 26 6.64 -27.04 -95.65
C LEU A 26 6.69 -27.83 -94.33
N ASN A 27 7.43 -28.95 -94.31
CA ASN A 27 7.63 -29.75 -93.09
C ASN A 27 8.40 -28.96 -92.03
N CYS A 28 9.47 -28.23 -92.41
CA CYS A 28 10.19 -27.37 -91.48
C CYS A 28 9.29 -26.25 -90.92
N MET A 29 8.43 -25.65 -91.74
CA MET A 29 7.46 -24.64 -91.28
C MET A 29 6.42 -25.25 -90.33
N TYR A 30 5.91 -26.44 -90.64
CA TYR A 30 5.00 -27.19 -89.77
C TYR A 30 5.65 -27.51 -88.42
N ASP A 31 6.88 -28.04 -88.44
CA ASP A 31 7.63 -28.38 -87.22
C ASP A 31 7.95 -27.12 -86.39
N LEU A 32 8.27 -26.01 -87.05
CA LEU A 32 8.51 -24.72 -86.39
C LEU A 32 7.24 -24.19 -85.71
N ILE A 33 6.09 -24.23 -86.38
CA ILE A 33 4.80 -23.84 -85.81
C ILE A 33 4.43 -24.76 -84.64
N HIS A 34 4.64 -26.07 -84.79
CA HIS A 34 4.36 -27.03 -83.73
C HIS A 34 5.28 -26.81 -82.52
N LEU A 35 6.56 -26.54 -82.74
CA LEU A 35 7.53 -26.19 -81.69
C LEU A 35 7.13 -24.89 -80.99
N HIS A 36 6.71 -23.87 -81.74
CA HIS A 36 6.22 -22.61 -81.18
C HIS A 36 4.98 -22.81 -80.30
N HIS A 37 3.97 -23.55 -80.77
CA HIS A 37 2.78 -23.86 -79.98
C HIS A 37 3.09 -24.70 -78.73
N LYS A 38 4.10 -25.58 -78.79
CA LYS A 38 4.57 -26.33 -77.60
C LYS A 38 5.25 -25.38 -76.62
N GLY A 39 6.09 -24.47 -77.11
CA GLY A 39 6.75 -23.43 -76.32
C GLY A 39 5.76 -22.51 -75.61
N LEU A 40 4.73 -22.04 -76.32
CA LEU A 40 3.65 -21.24 -75.74
C LEU A 40 2.93 -21.99 -74.61
N ARG A 41 2.53 -23.24 -74.83
CA ARG A 41 1.90 -24.06 -73.78
C ARG A 41 2.80 -24.26 -72.55
N THR A 42 4.11 -24.45 -72.75
CA THR A 42 5.04 -24.55 -71.62
C THR A 42 5.19 -23.22 -70.87
N LEU A 43 5.19 -22.09 -71.59
CA LEU A 43 5.25 -20.76 -71.00
C LEU A 43 3.99 -20.49 -70.17
N GLU A 44 2.80 -20.72 -70.72
CA GLU A 44 1.52 -20.56 -70.03
C GLU A 44 1.46 -21.42 -68.76
N ASN A 45 1.89 -22.68 -68.82
CA ASN A 45 1.96 -23.55 -67.65
C ASN A 45 2.92 -23.01 -66.58
N MET A 46 4.08 -22.48 -66.98
CA MET A 46 5.04 -21.85 -66.07
C MET A 46 4.47 -20.59 -65.42
N GLU A 47 3.77 -19.74 -66.18
CA GLU A 47 3.12 -18.54 -65.65
C GLU A 47 2.04 -18.88 -64.63
N VAL A 48 1.23 -19.92 -64.89
CA VAL A 48 0.22 -20.42 -63.95
C VAL A 48 0.88 -20.92 -62.65
N GLU A 49 1.94 -21.71 -62.75
CA GLU A 49 2.67 -22.20 -61.57
C GLU A 49 3.36 -21.06 -60.81
N GLN A 50 3.87 -20.04 -61.51
CA GLN A 50 4.42 -18.84 -60.91
C GLN A 50 3.35 -18.08 -60.11
N LEU A 51 2.16 -17.88 -60.68
CA LEU A 51 1.04 -17.22 -59.98
C LEU A 51 0.59 -17.99 -58.74
N LYS A 52 0.50 -19.32 -58.83
CA LYS A 52 0.20 -20.18 -57.68
C LYS A 52 1.26 -20.05 -56.59
N SER A 53 2.54 -20.07 -56.97
CA SER A 53 3.66 -19.92 -56.04
C SER A 53 3.64 -18.56 -55.34
N ILE A 54 3.38 -17.47 -56.06
CA ILE A 54 3.24 -16.12 -55.49
C ILE A 54 2.08 -16.10 -54.47
N SER A 55 0.91 -16.62 -54.84
CA SER A 55 -0.25 -16.70 -53.93
C SER A 55 0.07 -17.49 -52.66
N ASN A 56 0.79 -18.61 -52.77
CA ASN A 56 1.19 -19.42 -51.62
C ASN A 56 2.18 -18.67 -50.72
N VAL A 57 3.15 -17.98 -51.31
CA VAL A 57 4.12 -17.15 -50.58
C VAL A 57 3.39 -16.04 -49.82
N ASP A 58 2.42 -15.38 -50.43
CA ASP A 58 1.68 -14.30 -49.78
C ASP A 58 0.78 -14.82 -48.65
N TYR A 59 0.15 -15.97 -48.82
CA TYR A 59 -0.57 -16.65 -47.74
C TYR A 59 0.34 -17.03 -46.57
N LEU A 60 1.53 -17.58 -46.85
CA LEU A 60 2.51 -17.92 -45.83
C LEU A 60 3.04 -16.67 -45.11
N LYS A 61 3.24 -15.56 -45.82
CA LYS A 61 3.61 -14.29 -45.19
C LYS A 61 2.52 -13.79 -44.24
N LEU A 62 1.26 -13.79 -44.68
CA LEU A 62 0.12 -13.34 -43.88
C LEU A 62 -0.05 -14.18 -42.60
N THR A 63 0.00 -15.50 -42.73
CA THR A 63 -0.08 -16.40 -41.57
C THR A 63 1.13 -16.26 -40.65
N SER A 64 2.33 -16.05 -41.20
CA SER A 64 3.53 -15.76 -40.41
C SER A 64 3.41 -14.46 -39.62
N THR A 65 2.86 -13.38 -40.20
CA THR A 65 2.65 -12.11 -39.51
C THR A 65 1.63 -12.26 -38.39
N GLN A 66 0.50 -12.94 -38.64
CA GLN A 66 -0.53 -13.19 -37.62
C GLN A 66 0.01 -13.98 -36.43
N LEU A 67 0.78 -15.05 -36.69
CA LEU A 67 1.39 -15.85 -35.62
C LEU A 67 2.42 -15.04 -34.81
N LYS A 68 3.18 -14.16 -35.46
CA LYS A 68 4.11 -13.25 -34.77
C LYS A 68 3.37 -12.27 -33.88
N GLU A 69 2.29 -11.67 -34.34
CA GLU A 69 1.47 -10.76 -33.53
C GLU A 69 0.86 -11.47 -32.31
N GLN A 70 0.32 -12.67 -32.50
CA GLN A 70 -0.22 -13.48 -31.42
C GLN A 70 0.86 -13.86 -30.39
N LEU A 71 2.06 -14.20 -30.85
CA LEU A 71 3.21 -14.47 -29.97
C LEU A 71 3.59 -13.23 -29.16
N GLU A 72 3.65 -12.06 -29.79
CA GLU A 72 3.97 -10.81 -29.09
C GLU A 72 2.88 -10.39 -28.10
N LEU A 73 1.60 -10.61 -28.42
CA LEU A 73 0.49 -10.43 -27.48
C LEU A 73 0.63 -11.35 -26.27
N SER A 74 0.83 -12.65 -26.49
CA SER A 74 1.01 -13.62 -25.41
C SER A 74 2.23 -13.30 -24.53
N LYS A 75 3.34 -12.84 -25.11
CA LYS A 75 4.51 -12.37 -24.35
C LYS A 75 4.19 -11.17 -23.45
N ARG A 76 3.43 -10.19 -23.95
CA ARG A 76 2.98 -9.02 -23.17
C ARG A 76 2.04 -9.41 -22.03
N GLU A 77 1.11 -10.32 -22.29
CA GLU A 77 0.22 -10.86 -21.25
C GLU A 77 1.00 -11.60 -20.18
N ASN A 78 1.95 -12.46 -20.58
CA ASN A 78 2.79 -13.21 -19.65
C ASN A 78 3.65 -12.29 -18.76
N THR A 79 4.21 -11.23 -19.33
CA THR A 79 4.95 -10.21 -18.53
C THR A 79 4.02 -9.48 -17.56
N GLY A 80 2.79 -9.18 -17.95
CA GLY A 80 1.78 -8.62 -17.05
C GLY A 80 1.36 -9.57 -15.92
N LEU A 81 1.29 -10.87 -16.19
CA LEU A 81 1.02 -11.89 -15.16
C LEU A 81 2.18 -12.03 -14.18
N LEU A 82 3.42 -12.08 -14.66
CA LEU A 82 4.62 -12.15 -13.81
C LEU A 82 4.74 -10.96 -12.85
N GLU A 83 4.43 -9.74 -13.31
CA GLU A 83 4.45 -8.57 -12.42
C GLU A 83 3.31 -8.62 -11.37
N ARG A 84 2.12 -9.11 -11.73
CA ARG A 84 1.04 -9.33 -10.73
C ARG A 84 1.44 -10.40 -9.71
N GLU A 85 2.04 -11.50 -10.15
CA GLU A 85 2.56 -12.54 -9.27
C GLU A 85 3.60 -11.97 -8.29
N ARG A 86 4.53 -11.15 -8.80
CA ARG A 86 5.52 -10.44 -7.97
C ARG A 86 4.86 -9.56 -6.91
N GLN A 87 3.84 -8.78 -7.29
CA GLN A 87 3.11 -7.92 -6.36
C GLN A 87 2.37 -8.71 -5.28
N LEU A 88 1.68 -9.80 -5.67
CA LEU A 88 1.02 -10.69 -4.73
C LEU A 88 2.02 -11.34 -3.77
N HIS A 89 3.18 -11.78 -4.26
CA HIS A 89 4.24 -12.34 -3.42
C HIS A 89 4.75 -11.34 -2.37
N LEU A 90 4.94 -10.08 -2.76
CA LEU A 90 5.32 -9.01 -1.82
C LEU A 90 4.23 -8.76 -0.77
N LYS A 91 2.95 -8.76 -1.18
CA LYS A 91 1.82 -8.60 -0.26
C LYS A 91 1.74 -9.76 0.74
N VAL A 92 1.91 -11.00 0.28
CA VAL A 92 1.95 -12.19 1.15
C VAL A 92 3.08 -12.08 2.16
N LYS A 93 4.29 -11.71 1.74
CA LYS A 93 5.42 -11.51 2.66
C LYS A 93 5.16 -10.44 3.70
N SER A 94 4.54 -9.32 3.30
CA SER A 94 4.16 -8.26 4.23
C SER A 94 3.15 -8.75 5.27
N LEU A 95 2.11 -9.46 4.83
CA LEU A 95 1.09 -10.02 5.72
C LEU A 95 1.65 -11.08 6.66
N GLN A 96 2.57 -11.92 6.19
CA GLN A 96 3.29 -12.88 7.02
C GLN A 96 4.09 -12.19 8.13
N ASN A 97 4.74 -11.06 7.81
CA ASN A 97 5.48 -10.29 8.81
C ASN A 97 4.55 -9.64 9.84
N CYS A 98 3.43 -9.05 9.40
CA CYS A 98 2.40 -8.52 10.30
C CYS A 98 1.86 -9.62 11.23
N LEU A 99 1.51 -10.79 10.69
CA LEU A 99 1.02 -11.92 11.47
C LEU A 99 2.04 -12.38 12.51
N LYS A 100 3.33 -12.38 12.17
CA LYS A 100 4.39 -12.71 13.12
C LYS A 100 4.45 -11.69 14.26
N ASN A 101 4.43 -10.40 13.94
CA ASN A 101 4.46 -9.34 14.94
C ASN A 101 3.26 -9.41 15.89
N GLU A 102 2.05 -9.64 15.36
CA GLU A 102 0.84 -9.80 16.18
C GLU A 102 0.93 -11.03 17.09
N LYS A 103 1.48 -12.15 16.61
CA LYS A 103 1.72 -13.33 17.45
C LYS A 103 2.69 -13.04 18.59
N ASP A 104 3.78 -12.33 18.30
CA ASP A 104 4.77 -11.95 19.30
C ASP A 104 4.16 -11.00 20.34
N GLU A 105 3.30 -10.07 19.92
CA GLU A 105 2.61 -9.14 20.82
C GLU A 105 1.56 -9.85 21.70
N VAL A 106 0.76 -10.75 21.12
CA VAL A 106 -0.15 -11.61 21.89
C VAL A 106 0.61 -12.42 22.93
N GLN A 107 1.77 -12.98 22.58
CA GLN A 107 2.59 -13.72 23.53
C GLN A 107 3.11 -12.84 24.67
N LYS A 108 3.55 -11.61 24.38
CA LYS A 108 3.95 -10.64 25.42
C LYS A 108 2.80 -10.31 26.35
N LEU A 109 1.62 -10.01 25.80
CA LEU A 109 0.43 -9.69 26.60
C LEU A 109 -0.01 -10.87 27.46
N GLN A 110 0.03 -12.09 26.94
CA GLN A 110 -0.23 -13.31 27.71
C GLN A 110 0.74 -13.43 28.90
N ASN A 111 2.04 -13.17 28.69
CA ASN A 111 3.02 -13.19 29.77
C ASN A 111 2.74 -12.11 30.83
N ILE A 112 2.32 -10.91 30.42
CA ILE A 112 1.93 -9.82 31.34
C ILE A 112 0.66 -10.20 32.14
N ILE A 113 -0.34 -10.80 31.50
CA ILE A 113 -1.55 -11.26 32.19
C ILE A 113 -1.21 -12.35 33.21
N ALA A 114 -0.38 -13.32 32.83
CA ALA A 114 0.07 -14.39 33.72
C ALA A 114 0.86 -13.85 34.92
N SER A 115 1.77 -12.88 34.69
CA SER A 115 2.54 -12.26 35.77
C SER A 115 1.64 -11.45 36.72
N ARG A 116 0.69 -10.68 36.19
CA ARG A 116 -0.31 -9.96 36.99
C ARG A 116 -1.20 -10.91 37.80
N ALA A 117 -1.68 -11.99 37.20
CA ALA A 117 -2.47 -12.99 37.91
C ALA A 117 -1.69 -13.60 39.09
N SER A 118 -0.39 -13.88 38.90
CA SER A 118 0.48 -14.32 40.00
C SER A 118 0.61 -13.26 41.09
N GLN A 119 0.86 -12.00 40.71
CA GLN A 119 0.98 -10.88 41.65
C GLN A 119 -0.30 -10.68 42.48
N TYR A 120 -1.47 -10.67 41.85
CA TYR A 120 -2.75 -10.55 42.55
C TYR A 120 -2.99 -11.73 43.49
N ASN A 121 -2.65 -12.95 43.11
CA ASN A 121 -2.74 -14.11 43.99
C ASN A 121 -1.85 -13.95 45.24
N HIS A 122 -0.62 -13.44 45.07
CA HIS A 122 0.28 -13.19 46.20
C HIS A 122 -0.24 -12.09 47.13
N GLU A 123 -0.79 -11.01 46.57
CA GLU A 123 -1.37 -9.91 47.33
C GLU A 123 -2.65 -10.33 48.07
N MET A 124 -3.54 -11.06 47.41
CA MET A 124 -4.76 -11.61 48.00
C MET A 124 -4.42 -12.50 49.21
N LYS A 125 -3.48 -13.44 49.06
CA LYS A 125 -3.00 -14.28 50.17
C LYS A 125 -2.37 -13.48 51.31
N ARG A 126 -1.73 -12.35 51.02
CA ARG A 126 -1.19 -11.44 52.05
C ARG A 126 -2.33 -10.78 52.81
N LYS A 127 -3.34 -10.27 52.09
CA LYS A 127 -4.52 -9.61 52.66
C LYS A 127 -5.38 -10.57 53.48
N GLU A 128 -5.59 -11.80 53.02
CA GLU A 128 -6.26 -12.86 53.78
C GLU A 128 -5.55 -13.09 55.13
N ARG A 129 -4.21 -13.24 55.12
CA ARG A 129 -3.43 -13.39 56.36
C ARG A 129 -3.52 -12.18 57.30
N GLU A 130 -3.60 -10.97 56.77
CA GLU A 130 -3.81 -9.76 57.58
C GLU A 130 -5.22 -9.72 58.19
N PHE A 131 -6.21 -10.11 57.41
CA PHE A 131 -7.61 -10.20 57.84
C PHE A 131 -7.78 -11.25 58.95
N ASP A 132 -7.19 -12.43 58.79
CA ASP A 132 -7.23 -13.49 59.81
C ASP A 132 -6.60 -13.03 61.13
N LYS A 133 -5.44 -12.35 61.08
CA LYS A 133 -4.82 -11.76 62.27
C LYS A 133 -5.69 -10.70 62.95
N LEU A 134 -6.38 -9.86 62.17
CA LEU A 134 -7.31 -8.86 62.69
C LEU A 134 -8.52 -9.52 63.35
N LYS A 135 -9.05 -10.56 62.71
CA LYS A 135 -10.17 -11.36 63.22
C LYS A 135 -9.80 -12.05 64.54
N GLU A 136 -8.61 -12.64 64.65
CA GLU A 136 -8.08 -13.21 65.89
C GLU A 136 -7.97 -12.16 66.99
N ARG A 137 -7.39 -10.98 66.71
CA ARG A 137 -7.30 -9.87 67.68
C ARG A 137 -8.67 -9.39 68.15
N LEU A 138 -9.63 -9.26 67.24
CA LEU A 138 -10.99 -8.87 67.58
C LEU A 138 -11.64 -9.92 68.49
N ASN A 139 -11.50 -11.20 68.14
CA ASN A 139 -12.02 -12.29 68.96
C ASN A 139 -11.38 -12.28 70.35
N GLN A 140 -10.07 -12.07 70.46
CA GLN A 140 -9.38 -11.93 71.74
C GLN A 140 -9.94 -10.77 72.56
N LEU A 141 -10.12 -9.58 71.96
CA LEU A 141 -10.71 -8.43 72.65
C LEU A 141 -12.16 -8.67 73.11
N LEU A 142 -12.94 -9.43 72.34
CA LEU A 142 -14.31 -9.80 72.71
C LEU A 142 -14.34 -10.79 73.87
N VAL A 143 -13.38 -11.72 73.95
CA VAL A 143 -13.21 -12.62 75.10
C VAL A 143 -12.75 -11.84 76.34
N ASP A 144 -11.69 -11.03 76.22
CA ASP A 144 -11.13 -10.23 77.32
C ASP A 144 -12.17 -9.26 77.94
N LYS A 145 -13.07 -8.70 77.12
CA LYS A 145 -14.17 -7.83 77.58
C LYS A 145 -15.25 -8.57 78.36
N LYS A 146 -15.43 -9.87 78.16
CA LYS A 146 -16.37 -10.67 78.98
C LYS A 146 -15.79 -11.00 80.35
N GLU A 147 -14.46 -11.06 80.48
CA GLU A 147 -13.80 -11.42 81.74
C GLU A 147 -13.50 -10.22 82.66
N LYS A 148 -13.50 -8.99 82.15
CA LYS A 148 -13.21 -7.77 82.95
C LYS A 148 -14.47 -6.90 83.14
N LYS A 149 -14.95 -6.78 84.39
CA LYS A 149 -15.95 -5.77 84.82
C LYS A 149 -15.50 -4.36 84.39
N PRO A 150 -16.42 -3.42 84.05
CA PRO A 150 -16.05 -2.10 83.57
C PRO A 150 -15.51 -1.23 84.71
N ALA A 151 -14.22 -1.31 84.97
CA ALA A 151 -13.46 -0.30 85.69
C ALA A 151 -12.66 0.50 84.66
N ILE A 152 -12.86 1.81 84.62
CA ILE A 152 -12.11 2.71 83.75
C ILE A 152 -10.70 2.81 84.32
N ASP A 153 -9.77 2.06 83.76
CA ASP A 153 -8.34 2.26 83.97
C ASP A 153 -7.73 2.95 82.76
N VAL A 154 -7.39 4.22 82.91
CA VAL A 154 -6.62 4.98 81.91
C VAL A 154 -5.14 4.63 82.09
N LEU A 155 -4.73 3.49 81.52
CA LEU A 155 -3.36 3.01 81.53
C LEU A 155 -2.73 3.08 80.13
N ASN A 156 -2.42 4.29 79.66
CA ASN A 156 -1.22 4.53 78.86
C ASN A 156 -0.95 6.03 78.64
N ASN A 157 0.07 6.57 79.33
CA ASN A 157 0.76 7.75 78.83
C ASN A 157 1.69 7.28 77.70
N ILE A 158 1.28 7.49 76.44
CA ILE A 158 2.11 7.13 75.27
C ILE A 158 3.24 8.16 75.15
N GLY A 159 4.32 7.96 75.91
CA GLY A 159 5.61 8.63 75.73
C GLY A 159 6.61 7.67 75.11
N ARG A 160 7.00 7.89 73.85
CA ARG A 160 8.12 7.17 73.23
C ARG A 160 9.45 7.64 73.85
N ALA A 161 10.46 6.77 73.89
CA ALA A 161 11.79 7.05 74.46
C ALA A 161 12.58 8.18 73.75
N ASP A 162 12.13 8.66 72.59
CA ASP A 162 12.73 9.78 71.83
C ASP A 162 12.03 11.14 72.10
N GLY A 163 11.08 11.22 73.02
CA GLY A 163 10.39 12.49 73.37
C GLY A 163 9.52 13.12 72.25
N LYS A 164 9.57 12.59 71.03
CA LYS A 164 8.76 13.04 69.90
C LYS A 164 7.44 12.28 69.86
N ARG A 165 6.34 13.06 69.91
CA ARG A 165 4.98 12.58 69.70
C ARG A 165 4.86 12.07 68.26
N SER A 166 4.29 10.89 68.05
CA SER A 166 3.85 10.51 66.70
C SER A 166 2.90 11.59 66.21
N LEU A 167 3.31 12.32 65.17
CA LEU A 167 2.41 13.22 64.46
C LEU A 167 1.35 12.33 63.83
N TRP A 168 0.16 12.35 64.42
CA TRP A 168 -1.01 11.80 63.79
C TRP A 168 -1.13 12.45 62.41
N LYS A 169 -1.49 11.67 61.38
CA LYS A 169 -1.83 12.24 60.08
C LYS A 169 -2.93 13.27 60.33
N THR A 170 -2.55 14.54 60.27
CA THR A 170 -3.48 15.64 60.37
C THR A 170 -3.81 16.06 58.96
N GLN A 171 -5.00 16.62 58.75
CA GLN A 171 -5.41 17.16 57.44
C GLN A 171 -4.33 18.09 56.84
N LYS A 172 -3.56 18.77 57.69
CA LYS A 172 -2.45 19.65 57.29
C LYS A 172 -1.19 18.91 56.82
N THR A 173 -0.93 17.68 57.27
CA THR A 173 0.18 16.85 56.78
C THR A 173 -0.20 16.04 55.55
N GLU A 174 -1.45 15.58 55.44
CA GLU A 174 -1.96 14.93 54.23
C GLU A 174 -2.09 15.93 53.08
N ALA A 175 -2.63 17.14 53.34
CA ALA A 175 -2.69 18.20 52.33
C ALA A 175 -1.31 18.61 51.79
N LYS A 176 -0.26 18.58 52.64
CA LYS A 176 1.12 18.86 52.19
C LYS A 176 1.68 17.75 51.30
N HIS A 177 1.43 16.49 51.62
CA HIS A 177 1.86 15.38 50.77
C HIS A 177 1.06 15.29 49.46
N GLU A 178 -0.22 15.63 49.50
CA GLU A 178 -1.05 15.78 48.30
C GLU A 178 -0.56 16.95 47.44
N GLU A 179 -0.23 18.09 48.03
CA GLU A 179 0.36 19.25 47.34
C GLU A 179 1.70 18.91 46.69
N GLU A 180 2.59 18.19 47.39
CA GLU A 180 3.87 17.71 46.85
C GLU A 180 3.67 16.71 45.70
N MET A 181 2.68 15.82 45.82
CA MET A 181 2.31 14.87 44.77
C MET A 181 1.75 15.57 43.53
N TYR A 182 0.80 16.51 43.70
CA TYR A 182 0.24 17.29 42.59
C TYR A 182 1.32 18.15 41.92
N LYS A 183 2.23 18.73 42.71
CA LYS A 183 3.38 19.49 42.19
C LYS A 183 4.31 18.62 41.35
N THR A 184 4.57 17.38 41.78
CA THR A 184 5.40 16.43 41.03
C THR A 184 4.71 16.02 39.73
N LEU A 185 3.43 15.68 39.79
CA LEU A 185 2.64 15.32 38.61
C LEU A 185 2.58 16.46 37.58
N LEU A 186 2.32 17.69 38.03
CA LEU A 186 2.32 18.87 37.17
C LEU A 186 3.70 19.10 36.53
N SER A 187 4.78 18.96 37.30
CA SER A 187 6.15 19.08 36.79
C SER A 187 6.45 18.04 35.69
N ASP A 188 5.94 16.81 35.83
CA ASP A 188 6.12 15.76 34.83
C ASP A 188 5.33 16.05 33.55
N TYR A 189 4.09 16.54 33.67
CA TYR A 189 3.30 16.99 32.52
C TYR A 189 3.97 18.16 31.79
N ASP A 190 4.45 19.17 32.54
CA ASP A 190 5.18 20.30 31.97
C ASP A 190 6.47 19.87 31.27
N SER A 191 7.18 18.86 31.82
CA SER A 191 8.36 18.29 31.16
C SER A 191 8.01 17.64 29.84
N ARG A 192 6.97 16.79 29.84
CA ARG A 192 6.54 16.08 28.64
C ARG A 192 6.00 17.01 27.57
N GLN A 193 5.30 18.07 27.97
CA GLN A 193 4.86 19.10 27.04
C GLN A 193 6.05 19.84 26.41
N ARG A 194 7.08 20.18 27.20
CA ARG A 194 8.31 20.79 26.67
C ARG A 194 9.06 19.88 25.70
N GLU A 195 9.20 18.60 26.01
CA GLU A 195 9.82 17.61 25.13
C GLU A 195 9.06 17.51 23.79
N MET A 196 7.73 17.39 23.85
CA MET A 196 6.88 17.35 22.65
C MET A 196 7.02 18.61 21.79
N LEU A 197 7.16 19.79 22.41
CA LEU A 197 7.37 21.04 21.68
C LEU A 197 8.73 21.09 20.97
N LEU A 198 9.79 20.61 21.63
CA LEU A 198 11.12 20.50 21.03
C LEU A 198 11.13 19.52 19.85
N GLU A 199 10.52 18.35 20.03
CA GLU A 199 10.36 17.37 18.95
C GLU A 199 9.59 17.95 17.76
N ASN A 200 8.51 18.69 18.02
CA ASN A 200 7.72 19.34 16.97
C ASN A 200 8.55 20.39 16.22
N ALA A 201 9.39 21.16 16.92
CA ALA A 201 10.29 22.13 16.33
C ALA A 201 11.37 21.46 15.46
N GLU A 202 11.93 20.34 15.90
CA GLU A 202 12.90 19.57 15.13
C GLU A 202 12.28 18.95 13.87
N LEU A 203 11.08 18.38 13.98
CA LEU A 203 10.33 17.86 12.84
C LEU A 203 10.01 18.95 11.81
N LYS A 204 9.62 20.13 12.26
CA LYS A 204 9.40 21.29 11.37
C LYS A 204 10.69 21.72 10.66
N LYS A 205 11.81 21.78 11.36
CA LYS A 205 13.12 22.09 10.75
C LYS A 205 13.51 21.07 9.68
N LEU A 206 13.30 19.77 9.94
CA LEU A 206 13.57 18.71 8.97
C LEU A 206 12.65 18.82 7.75
N LEU A 207 11.38 19.12 7.96
CA LEU A 207 10.42 19.29 6.87
C LEU A 207 10.77 20.49 5.97
N GLN A 208 11.12 21.63 6.58
CA GLN A 208 11.60 22.81 5.86
C GLN A 208 12.92 22.55 5.11
N GLN A 209 13.83 21.78 5.71
CA GLN A 209 15.08 21.38 5.05
C GLN A 209 14.80 20.49 3.83
N MET A 210 13.88 19.53 3.97
CA MET A 210 13.47 18.67 2.86
C MET A 210 12.82 19.46 1.73
N GLU A 211 11.94 20.41 2.07
CA GLU A 211 11.31 21.33 1.11
C GLU A 211 12.37 22.15 0.36
N LYS A 212 13.32 22.74 1.07
CA LYS A 212 14.43 23.51 0.46
C LYS A 212 15.29 22.66 -0.47
N GLU A 213 15.57 21.42 -0.11
CA GLU A 213 16.32 20.48 -0.96
C GLU A 213 15.52 20.08 -2.20
N MET A 214 14.22 19.81 -2.06
CA MET A 214 13.33 19.52 -3.19
C MET A 214 13.22 20.71 -4.15
N LEU A 215 13.06 21.93 -3.62
CA LEU A 215 13.04 23.15 -4.41
C LEU A 215 14.36 23.38 -5.14
N SER A 216 15.50 23.15 -4.48
CA SER A 216 16.83 23.25 -5.10
C SER A 216 16.99 22.30 -6.30
N ILE A 217 16.52 21.06 -6.18
CA ILE A 217 16.53 20.07 -7.28
C ILE A 217 15.64 20.53 -8.43
N LEU A 218 14.45 21.05 -8.14
CA LEU A 218 13.51 21.52 -9.15
C LEU A 218 13.98 22.82 -9.83
N SER A 219 14.64 23.73 -9.10
CA SER A 219 15.21 24.96 -9.67
C SER A 219 16.45 24.70 -10.52
N SER A 220 17.27 23.70 -10.19
CA SER A 220 18.41 23.28 -11.01
C SER A 220 17.99 22.69 -12.36
N LYS A 221 16.75 22.20 -12.48
CA LYS A 221 16.19 21.70 -13.74
C LYS A 221 15.79 22.83 -14.71
N LYS A 222 15.40 24.00 -14.19
CA LYS A 222 15.07 25.18 -15.02
C LYS A 222 16.27 25.83 -15.70
N SER A 223 17.49 25.67 -15.17
CA SER A 223 18.72 26.20 -15.79
C SER A 223 19.22 25.38 -16.99
N THR A 224 18.73 24.15 -17.19
CA THR A 224 19.21 23.25 -18.25
C THR A 224 18.25 23.15 -19.44
N GLU A 225 17.01 23.65 -19.30
CA GLU A 225 16.04 23.69 -20.41
C GLU A 225 16.25 24.87 -21.38
N LEU A 226 17.10 25.86 -21.04
CA LEU A 226 17.42 26.99 -21.95
C LEU A 226 18.54 26.69 -22.97
N VAL A 227 19.16 25.51 -22.96
CA VAL A 227 20.32 25.19 -23.83
C VAL A 227 20.02 24.08 -24.85
N MET A 228 18.82 23.47 -24.84
CA MET A 228 18.51 22.33 -25.73
C MET A 228 17.47 22.61 -26.83
N SER A 229 17.29 23.88 -27.24
CA SER A 229 16.37 24.19 -28.35
C SER A 229 16.94 23.84 -29.74
N ASP A 230 18.26 23.65 -29.88
CA ASP A 230 18.89 23.49 -31.20
C ASP A 230 19.80 22.25 -31.27
N LEU A 231 19.23 21.03 -31.35
CA LEU A 231 19.81 19.96 -32.18
C LEU A 231 18.86 18.75 -32.23
N PHE A 232 18.02 18.73 -33.27
CA PHE A 232 17.20 17.58 -33.60
C PHE A 232 18.05 16.52 -34.34
N ASP A 233 17.77 15.26 -34.02
CA ASP A 233 17.86 14.09 -34.92
C ASP A 233 18.99 13.04 -34.78
N SER A 234 19.75 13.00 -33.68
CA SER A 234 20.62 11.82 -33.40
C SER A 234 20.68 11.37 -31.93
N SER A 235 19.85 11.93 -31.05
CA SER A 235 20.05 11.88 -29.59
C SER A 235 19.06 11.00 -28.80
N LYS A 236 18.24 10.17 -29.46
CA LYS A 236 17.18 9.44 -28.73
C LYS A 236 17.75 8.38 -27.78
N GLU A 237 18.83 7.73 -28.18
CA GLU A 237 19.51 6.70 -27.38
C GLU A 237 20.38 7.30 -26.25
N SER A 238 20.99 8.48 -26.45
CA SER A 238 21.80 9.15 -25.42
C SER A 238 20.96 9.78 -24.31
N VAL A 239 19.78 10.31 -24.64
CA VAL A 239 18.82 10.88 -23.67
C VAL A 239 18.21 9.78 -22.81
N GLU A 240 17.94 8.61 -23.38
CA GLU A 240 17.40 7.46 -22.67
C GLU A 240 18.45 6.86 -21.73
N LEU A 241 19.70 6.72 -22.17
CA LEU A 241 20.85 6.33 -21.32
C LEU A 241 21.10 7.33 -20.18
N TYR A 242 21.02 8.65 -20.44
CA TYR A 242 21.19 9.67 -19.41
C TYR A 242 20.03 9.65 -18.40
N CYS A 243 18.79 9.42 -18.85
CA CYS A 243 17.62 9.30 -17.99
C CYS A 243 17.69 8.05 -17.11
N VAL A 244 18.14 6.91 -17.67
CA VAL A 244 18.37 5.67 -16.90
C VAL A 244 19.46 5.87 -15.85
N HIS A 245 20.59 6.49 -16.22
CA HIS A 245 21.70 6.73 -15.30
C HIS A 245 21.34 7.75 -14.20
N SER A 246 20.52 8.75 -14.52
CA SER A 246 19.99 9.72 -13.56
C SER A 246 19.01 9.07 -12.58
N ARG A 247 18.14 8.19 -13.06
CA ARG A 247 17.19 7.42 -12.24
C ARG A 247 17.92 6.45 -11.31
N GLU A 248 18.99 5.82 -11.79
CA GLU A 248 19.83 4.94 -10.99
C GLU A 248 20.59 5.70 -9.89
N LYS A 249 21.15 6.88 -10.22
CA LYS A 249 21.76 7.78 -9.23
C LYS A 249 20.77 8.22 -8.15
N LEU A 250 19.53 8.56 -8.52
CA LEU A 250 18.47 8.90 -7.57
C LEU A 250 18.13 7.71 -6.66
N THR A 251 17.96 6.52 -7.25
CA THR A 251 17.63 5.31 -6.52
C THR A 251 18.73 4.92 -5.52
N ASN A 252 19.99 5.08 -5.91
CA ASN A 252 21.13 4.80 -5.04
C ASN A 252 21.25 5.81 -3.88
N ARG A 253 20.95 7.10 -4.11
CA ARG A 253 20.88 8.09 -3.03
C ARG A 253 19.74 7.82 -2.05
N ILE A 254 18.55 7.46 -2.55
CA ILE A 254 17.41 7.08 -1.69
C ILE A 254 17.77 5.86 -0.83
N ARG A 255 18.40 4.84 -1.43
CA ARG A 255 18.88 3.66 -0.68
C ARG A 255 19.94 3.99 0.37
N LEU A 256 20.77 5.00 0.13
CA LEU A 256 21.78 5.45 1.09
C LEU A 256 21.12 6.18 2.27
N GLN A 257 20.17 7.07 1.99
CA GLN A 257 19.42 7.78 3.02
C GLN A 257 18.56 6.83 3.86
N TRP A 258 17.91 5.86 3.21
CA TRP A 258 17.16 4.82 3.91
C TRP A 258 18.03 4.00 4.87
N ARG A 259 19.25 3.63 4.46
CA ARG A 259 20.21 2.96 5.35
C ARG A 259 20.62 3.84 6.53
N ARG A 260 20.78 5.14 6.31
CA ARG A 260 21.12 6.11 7.36
C ARG A 260 19.99 6.23 8.39
N ILE A 261 18.74 6.33 7.92
CA ILE A 261 17.55 6.36 8.76
C ILE A 261 17.39 5.04 9.52
N LYS A 262 17.50 3.90 8.84
CA LYS A 262 17.42 2.58 9.47
C LYS A 262 18.44 2.42 10.60
N SER A 263 19.70 2.80 10.36
CA SER A 263 20.74 2.77 11.39
C SER A 263 20.46 3.76 12.53
N HIS A 264 19.83 4.90 12.25
CA HIS A 264 19.44 5.87 13.28
C HIS A 264 18.26 5.37 14.12
N VAL A 265 17.28 4.71 13.50
CA VAL A 265 16.15 4.07 14.17
C VAL A 265 16.62 2.89 15.02
N GLU A 266 17.52 2.05 14.50
CA GLU A 266 18.14 0.97 15.28
C GLU A 266 18.93 1.51 16.47
N ARG A 267 19.56 2.69 16.34
CA ARG A 267 20.20 3.40 17.45
C ARG A 267 19.21 3.97 18.46
N LEU A 268 18.07 4.50 18.01
CA LEU A 268 17.00 5.00 18.89
C LEU A 268 16.37 3.85 19.68
N ASP A 269 16.18 2.70 19.04
CA ASP A 269 15.68 1.47 19.67
C ASP A 269 16.69 0.93 20.70
N SER A 270 17.98 1.04 20.39
CA SER A 270 19.07 0.67 21.31
C SER A 270 19.28 1.67 22.46
N GLN A 271 18.88 2.93 22.29
CA GLN A 271 18.96 4.00 23.31
C GLN A 271 17.73 4.06 24.22
N GLY A 272 16.69 3.25 23.96
CA GLY A 272 15.53 3.08 24.85
C GLY A 272 15.80 2.25 26.12
N SER A 273 17.06 1.89 26.41
CA SER A 273 17.45 1.33 27.70
C SER A 273 17.84 2.46 28.66
N PRO A 274 17.32 2.48 29.90
CA PRO A 274 17.45 3.63 30.79
C PRO A 274 18.80 3.61 31.49
N ASP A 275 19.77 4.37 31.00
CA ASP A 275 20.91 4.84 31.79
C ASP A 275 21.71 5.90 31.00
N ALA A 276 21.31 7.18 31.10
CA ALA A 276 22.22 8.34 31.05
C ALA A 276 21.43 9.67 31.12
N MET A 277 21.21 10.13 32.35
CA MET A 277 20.80 11.50 32.68
C MET A 277 21.98 12.46 32.49
N GLY A 278 21.76 13.67 31.94
CA GLY A 278 22.81 14.69 31.93
C GLY A 278 22.50 16.04 31.26
N ALA A 279 21.80 16.90 32.01
CA ALA A 279 21.97 18.37 32.05
C ALA A 279 21.60 19.23 30.83
N ASN A 280 20.66 20.18 31.01
CA ASN A 280 20.96 21.61 31.21
C ASN A 280 19.67 22.46 31.25
N LYS A 281 19.60 23.34 32.25
CA LYS A 281 18.59 24.40 32.40
C LYS A 281 19.17 25.71 31.87
N THR A 282 18.32 26.55 31.28
CA THR A 282 18.08 28.00 31.54
C THR A 282 17.68 28.72 30.24
N ASP A 283 16.45 29.23 30.17
CA ASP A 283 16.11 30.62 29.78
C ASP A 283 14.60 30.74 29.47
N ASP A 284 13.85 31.36 30.38
CA ASP A 284 12.38 31.37 30.40
C ASP A 284 11.78 32.76 30.13
N ALA A 285 12.57 33.73 29.65
CA ALA A 285 12.10 35.10 29.40
C ALA A 285 12.15 35.54 27.93
N ALA A 286 13.00 34.92 27.08
CA ALA A 286 13.09 35.25 25.65
C ALA A 286 12.08 34.49 24.77
N SER A 287 11.47 33.44 25.31
CA SER A 287 10.63 32.49 24.56
C SER A 287 9.22 33.03 24.28
N GLN A 288 8.71 33.95 25.10
CA GLN A 288 7.31 34.35 25.02
C GLN A 288 7.02 35.37 23.89
N GLU A 289 7.95 36.29 23.64
CA GLU A 289 7.84 37.28 22.56
C GLU A 289 8.06 36.63 21.19
N THR A 290 9.06 35.75 21.10
CA THR A 290 9.32 34.94 19.89
C THR A 290 8.15 34.03 19.53
N HIS A 291 7.48 33.39 20.51
CA HIS A 291 6.29 32.58 20.25
C HIS A 291 5.12 33.37 19.65
N VAL A 292 4.91 34.63 20.04
CA VAL A 292 3.83 35.46 19.50
C VAL A 292 4.12 35.84 18.05
N GLU A 293 5.36 36.19 17.74
CA GLU A 293 5.79 36.49 16.37
C GLU A 293 5.70 35.25 15.46
N GLU A 294 6.12 34.09 15.95
CA GLU A 294 6.00 32.82 15.23
C GLU A 294 4.53 32.44 14.98
N MET A 295 3.66 32.66 15.97
CA MET A 295 2.23 32.40 15.84
C MET A 295 1.58 33.31 14.79
N ASN A 296 1.99 34.58 14.72
CA ASN A 296 1.50 35.52 13.71
C ASN A 296 2.01 35.16 12.31
N ARG A 297 3.27 34.73 12.19
CA ARG A 297 3.86 34.25 10.93
C ARG A 297 3.13 33.00 10.40
N LEU A 298 2.90 32.01 11.27
CA LEU A 298 2.18 30.79 10.90
C LEU A 298 0.72 31.07 10.51
N LYS A 299 0.05 32.02 11.17
CA LYS A 299 -1.31 32.44 10.75
C LYS A 299 -1.31 33.02 9.34
N LEU A 300 -0.31 33.81 8.99
CA LEU A 300 -0.17 34.38 7.64
C LEU A 300 0.10 33.30 6.59
N GLU A 301 1.01 32.36 6.87
CA GLU A 301 1.31 31.23 5.99
C GLU A 301 0.09 30.32 5.78
N ILE A 302 -0.67 30.03 6.85
CA ILE A 302 -1.93 29.26 6.75
C ILE A 302 -2.94 29.99 5.86
N GLN A 303 -3.03 31.32 5.97
CA GLN A 303 -3.93 32.10 5.12
C GLN A 303 -3.52 32.04 3.65
N GLN A 304 -2.23 32.21 3.36
CA GLN A 304 -1.70 32.11 2.00
C GLN A 304 -1.91 30.70 1.39
N CYS A 305 -1.71 29.65 2.18
CA CYS A 305 -1.98 28.28 1.75
C CYS A 305 -3.48 28.06 1.44
N LYS A 306 -4.39 28.63 2.24
CA LYS A 306 -5.84 28.57 1.97
C LYS A 306 -6.19 29.24 0.65
N ASP A 307 -5.67 30.44 0.41
CA ASP A 307 -5.94 31.20 -0.82
C ASP A 307 -5.40 30.46 -2.06
N PHE A 308 -4.24 29.81 -1.92
CA PHE A 308 -3.65 28.99 -2.98
C PHE A 308 -4.49 27.73 -3.27
N ILE A 309 -4.93 27.02 -2.23
CA ILE A 309 -5.82 25.84 -2.39
C ILE A 309 -7.13 26.25 -3.06
N GLN A 310 -7.71 27.38 -2.67
CA GLN A 310 -8.96 27.87 -3.26
C GLN A 310 -8.80 28.20 -4.75
N THR A 311 -7.67 28.83 -5.12
CA THR A 311 -7.33 29.14 -6.51
C THR A 311 -7.10 27.86 -7.33
N GLN A 312 -6.39 26.88 -6.77
CA GLN A 312 -6.18 25.58 -7.40
C GLN A 312 -7.49 24.83 -7.60
N GLN A 313 -8.40 24.86 -6.62
CA GLN A 313 -9.73 24.24 -6.73
C GLN A 313 -10.58 24.88 -7.83
N GLN A 314 -10.57 26.21 -7.95
CA GLN A 314 -11.27 26.90 -9.04
C GLN A 314 -10.71 26.52 -10.42
N LEU A 315 -9.38 26.46 -10.56
CA LEU A 315 -8.75 26.08 -11.82
C LEU A 315 -9.05 24.62 -12.18
N LEU A 316 -9.05 23.73 -11.19
CA LEU A 316 -9.40 22.31 -11.37
C LEU A 316 -10.86 22.14 -11.81
N GLN A 317 -11.79 22.88 -11.19
CA GLN A 317 -13.20 22.91 -11.58
C GLN A 317 -13.39 23.42 -13.01
N GLN A 318 -12.59 24.40 -13.43
CA GLN A 318 -12.67 24.97 -14.77
C GLN A 318 -12.09 24.03 -15.84
N GLN A 319 -11.08 23.22 -15.49
CA GLN A 319 -10.46 22.23 -16.38
C GLN A 319 -11.27 20.91 -16.48
N LEU A 320 -12.04 20.57 -15.45
CA LEU A 320 -12.84 19.34 -15.39
C LEU A 320 -14.25 19.49 -15.97
N ARG A 321 -14.65 20.67 -16.48
CA ARG A 321 -15.93 20.86 -17.18
C ARG A 321 -15.75 20.59 -18.68
N PRO A 322 -16.20 19.44 -19.23
CA PRO A 322 -16.15 19.21 -20.67
C PRO A 322 -17.32 19.93 -21.36
N PRO A 323 -17.22 20.30 -22.65
CA PRO A 323 -18.38 20.71 -23.43
C PRO A 323 -19.09 19.46 -23.95
N CYS A 324 -19.91 18.79 -23.13
CA CYS A 324 -20.82 17.73 -23.57
C CYS A 324 -21.91 17.46 -22.51
N ASP A 325 -23.12 17.19 -22.99
CA ASP A 325 -24.43 17.37 -22.33
C ASP A 325 -24.60 16.85 -20.89
N GLU A 326 -25.05 17.76 -20.01
CA GLU A 326 -25.45 17.49 -18.62
C GLU A 326 -26.56 16.41 -18.52
N GLU A 327 -27.32 16.20 -19.59
CA GLU A 327 -28.47 15.30 -19.67
C GLU A 327 -28.07 13.81 -19.73
N ALA A 328 -26.99 13.48 -20.45
CA ALA A 328 -26.46 12.11 -20.54
C ALA A 328 -25.86 11.65 -19.20
N THR A 329 -25.29 12.58 -18.46
CA THR A 329 -24.68 12.32 -17.15
C THR A 329 -25.75 12.10 -16.08
N SER A 330 -26.86 12.85 -16.15
CA SER A 330 -28.03 12.67 -15.28
C SER A 330 -28.70 11.31 -15.49
N LEU A 331 -28.91 10.90 -16.76
CA LEU A 331 -29.55 9.62 -17.09
C LEU A 331 -28.73 8.42 -16.62
N LEU A 332 -27.40 8.49 -16.69
CA LEU A 332 -26.54 7.41 -16.22
C LEU A 332 -26.59 7.29 -14.69
N SER A 333 -26.56 8.43 -13.99
CA SER A 333 -26.70 8.49 -12.53
C SER A 333 -28.04 7.92 -12.06
N ASP A 334 -29.13 8.26 -12.74
CA ASP A 334 -30.48 7.78 -12.41
C ASP A 334 -30.60 6.25 -12.60
N CYS A 335 -29.96 5.68 -13.63
CA CYS A 335 -29.91 4.24 -13.84
C CYS A 335 -29.18 3.50 -12.70
N TYR A 336 -28.05 4.03 -12.22
CA TYR A 336 -27.31 3.42 -11.10
C TYR A 336 -28.11 3.46 -9.80
N MET A 337 -28.74 4.60 -9.50
CA MET A 337 -29.57 4.75 -8.29
C MET A 337 -30.79 3.83 -8.29
N LEU A 338 -31.38 3.57 -9.46
CA LEU A 338 -32.49 2.62 -9.61
C LEU A 338 -32.04 1.17 -9.35
N GLN A 339 -30.87 0.79 -9.85
CA GLN A 339 -30.31 -0.55 -9.64
C GLN A 339 -29.97 -0.80 -8.16
N GLU A 340 -29.36 0.17 -7.48
CA GLU A 340 -29.11 0.07 -6.04
C GLU A 340 -30.41 -0.05 -5.24
N LYS A 341 -31.42 0.75 -5.59
CA LYS A 341 -32.73 0.71 -4.93
C LYS A 341 -33.43 -0.64 -5.13
N GLU A 342 -33.25 -1.30 -6.26
CA GLU A 342 -33.80 -2.64 -6.49
C GLU A 342 -33.06 -3.71 -5.67
N CYS A 343 -31.74 -3.65 -5.62
CA CYS A 343 -30.92 -4.53 -4.80
C CYS A 343 -31.30 -4.45 -3.30
N PHE A 344 -31.48 -3.23 -2.76
CA PHE A 344 -31.91 -3.05 -1.38
C PHE A 344 -33.30 -3.63 -1.09
N ARG A 345 -34.24 -3.56 -2.04
CA ARG A 345 -35.57 -4.18 -1.86
C ARG A 345 -35.49 -5.70 -1.80
N GLU A 346 -34.60 -6.31 -2.57
CA GLU A 346 -34.39 -7.76 -2.54
C GLU A 346 -33.76 -8.20 -1.22
N GLU A 347 -32.78 -7.45 -0.72
CA GLU A 347 -32.15 -7.70 0.58
C GLU A 347 -33.16 -7.52 1.73
N GLU A 348 -33.96 -6.47 1.71
CA GLU A 348 -35.02 -6.23 2.70
C GLU A 348 -36.03 -7.39 2.73
N LYS A 349 -36.42 -7.90 1.56
CA LYS A 349 -37.31 -9.07 1.46
C LYS A 349 -36.67 -10.33 2.05
N SER A 350 -35.38 -10.56 1.78
CA SER A 350 -34.64 -11.69 2.35
C SER A 350 -34.58 -11.64 3.88
N LEU A 351 -34.30 -10.45 4.43
CA LEU A 351 -34.26 -10.23 5.88
C LEU A 351 -35.65 -10.41 6.53
N GLU A 352 -36.72 -9.96 5.88
CA GLU A 352 -38.09 -10.16 6.33
C GLU A 352 -38.46 -11.67 6.38
N GLU A 353 -38.05 -12.44 5.37
CA GLU A 353 -38.24 -13.89 5.34
C GLU A 353 -37.47 -14.60 6.47
N GLN A 354 -36.22 -14.20 6.71
CA GLN A 354 -35.42 -14.68 7.84
C GLN A 354 -36.07 -14.34 9.19
N ARG A 355 -36.58 -13.11 9.37
CA ARG A 355 -37.28 -12.71 10.60
C ARG A 355 -38.49 -13.61 10.84
N LYS A 356 -39.32 -13.85 9.82
CA LYS A 356 -40.49 -14.73 9.92
C LYS A 356 -40.13 -16.18 10.21
N PHE A 357 -38.96 -16.66 9.76
CA PHE A 357 -38.45 -17.98 10.09
C PHE A 357 -38.07 -18.07 11.57
N LEU A 358 -37.28 -17.12 12.06
CA LEU A 358 -36.86 -17.06 13.45
C LEU A 358 -38.03 -16.90 14.42
N GLU A 359 -39.06 -16.14 14.03
CA GLU A 359 -40.28 -15.96 14.82
C GLU A 359 -41.06 -17.28 14.98
N ARG A 360 -41.13 -18.07 13.91
CA ARG A 360 -41.73 -19.42 13.94
C ARG A 360 -40.93 -20.38 14.79
N GLU A 361 -39.59 -20.40 14.63
CA GLU A 361 -38.74 -21.23 15.50
C GLU A 361 -38.90 -20.84 16.97
N ARG A 362 -38.92 -19.54 17.30
CA ARG A 362 -39.15 -19.08 18.67
C ARG A 362 -40.50 -19.57 19.21
N GLY A 363 -41.55 -19.53 18.39
CA GLY A 363 -42.85 -20.11 18.73
C GLY A 363 -42.77 -21.61 19.02
N ASN A 364 -42.14 -22.38 18.13
CA ASN A 364 -41.95 -23.81 18.29
C ASN A 364 -41.14 -24.16 19.54
N PHE A 365 -40.07 -23.42 19.85
CA PHE A 365 -39.29 -23.60 21.07
C PHE A 365 -40.11 -23.28 22.31
N THR A 366 -40.94 -22.23 22.27
CA THR A 366 -41.82 -21.86 23.37
C THR A 366 -42.88 -22.96 23.60
N GLU A 367 -43.49 -23.47 22.54
CA GLU A 367 -44.46 -24.57 22.62
C GLU A 367 -43.82 -25.88 23.12
N ALA A 368 -42.62 -26.21 22.64
CA ALA A 368 -41.86 -27.37 23.11
C ALA A 368 -41.52 -27.25 24.60
N ALA A 369 -41.12 -26.07 25.07
CA ALA A 369 -40.88 -25.81 26.49
C ALA A 369 -42.16 -25.96 27.32
N ILE A 370 -43.31 -25.50 26.80
CA ILE A 370 -44.61 -25.69 27.46
C ILE A 370 -44.99 -27.18 27.50
N ARG A 371 -44.81 -27.95 26.43
CA ARG A 371 -45.07 -29.40 26.43
C ARG A 371 -44.19 -30.15 27.42
N LEU A 372 -42.89 -29.85 27.43
CA LEU A 372 -41.94 -30.38 28.43
C LEU A 372 -42.37 -30.04 29.86
N SER A 373 -42.88 -28.84 30.11
CA SER A 373 -43.37 -28.48 31.44
C SER A 373 -44.60 -29.27 31.88
N HIS A 374 -45.47 -29.68 30.94
CA HIS A 374 -46.64 -30.52 31.25
C HIS A 374 -46.25 -31.99 31.45
N GLU A 375 -45.32 -32.53 30.65
CA GLU A 375 -44.82 -33.91 30.78
C GLU A 375 -44.00 -34.15 32.07
N VAL A 376 -43.52 -33.10 32.73
CA VAL A 376 -42.77 -33.18 34.00
C VAL A 376 -43.70 -33.09 35.23
N ILE A 377 -44.98 -32.76 35.03
CA ILE A 377 -45.96 -32.55 36.11
C ILE A 377 -46.89 -33.77 36.30
N ASP A 378 -46.94 -34.70 35.35
CA ASP A 378 -47.49 -36.06 35.50
C ASP A 378 -46.38 -37.07 35.87
#